data_AF-A0A1F8Q7W1-F1
#
_entry.id   AF-A0A1F8Q7W1-F1
#
_cell.length_a   1.000
_cell.length_b   1.000
_cell.length_c   1.000
_cell.angle_alpha   90.00
_cell.angle_beta   90.00
_cell.angle_gamma   90.00
#
_symmetry.space_group_name_H-M   'P 1'
#
loop_
_entity.id
_entity.type
_entity.pdbx_description
1 polymer ?
#
loop_
_entity_poly.entity_id
_entity_poly.type
_entity_poly.pdbx_seq_one_letter_code
_entity_poly.pdbx_strand_id
1 'polypeptide(L)'
;MVTKVQKWGNSQGLRLAKHLLEEANISIGDDVEVTGKDGVIIISPVKRPREKRDLKELVSRIPRNYQAGEVDWGKQVGRETW
;
A
#
# COMPACT_ATOMS: atom_id res chain seq x y z
N MET A 1 -13.36 8.12 -16.74
CA MET A 1 -14.42 8.77 -15.92
C MET A 1 -14.34 10.28 -16.09
N VAL A 2 -15.46 11.01 -15.99
CA VAL A 2 -15.46 12.47 -15.83
C VAL A 2 -15.82 12.78 -14.38
N THR A 3 -15.04 13.62 -13.70
CA THR A 3 -15.24 13.95 -12.29
C THR A 3 -14.92 15.43 -12.04
N LYS A 4 -15.26 15.93 -10.85
CA LYS A 4 -15.10 17.33 -10.46
C LYS A 4 -14.04 17.46 -9.36
N VAL A 5 -13.15 18.43 -9.50
CA VAL A 5 -12.25 18.88 -8.44
C VAL A 5 -13.08 19.46 -7.30
N GLN A 6 -12.88 18.97 -6.07
CA GLN A 6 -13.66 19.35 -4.89
C GLN A 6 -12.75 19.87 -3.79
N LYS A 7 -13.27 20.75 -2.93
CA LYS A 7 -12.55 21.25 -1.75
C LYS A 7 -12.56 20.19 -0.64
N TRP A 8 -11.38 19.82 -0.15
CA TRP A 8 -11.16 18.97 1.03
C TRP A 8 -10.38 19.77 2.07
N GLY A 9 -11.08 20.35 3.05
CA GLY A 9 -10.47 21.28 4.01
C GLY A 9 -9.85 22.48 3.29
N ASN A 10 -8.55 22.70 3.47
CA ASN A 10 -7.79 23.77 2.79
C ASN A 10 -7.22 23.37 1.42
N SER A 11 -7.44 22.13 0.97
CA SER A 11 -6.91 21.59 -0.28
C SER A 11 -8.01 21.27 -1.29
N GLN A 12 -7.61 20.80 -2.47
CA GLN A 12 -8.48 20.30 -3.51
C GLN A 12 -8.18 18.82 -3.79
N GLY A 13 -9.22 18.04 -4.06
CA GLY A 13 -9.12 16.62 -4.33
C GLY A 13 -10.00 16.16 -5.48
N LEU A 14 -9.64 15.01 -6.03
CA LEU A 14 -10.41 14.28 -7.03
C LEU A 14 -10.87 12.95 -6.42
N ARG A 15 -12.13 12.58 -6.66
CA ARG A 15 -12.56 11.20 -6.42
C ARG A 15 -12.12 10.34 -7.59
N LEU A 16 -11.23 9.39 -7.31
CA LEU A 16 -10.77 8.38 -8.27
C LEU A 16 -11.60 7.11 -8.07
N ALA A 17 -12.10 6.55 -9.17
CA ALA A 17 -12.82 5.29 -9.12
C ALA A 17 -11.87 4.13 -8.79
N LYS A 18 -12.38 3.11 -8.09
CA LYS A 18 -11.57 1.95 -7.66
C LYS A 18 -10.82 1.28 -8.80
N HIS A 19 -11.48 1.04 -9.93
CA HIS A 19 -10.85 0.42 -11.10
C HIS A 19 -9.65 1.20 -11.64
N LEU A 20 -9.68 2.54 -11.57
CA LEU A 20 -8.57 3.38 -12.02
C LEU A 20 -7.35 3.25 -11.09
N LEU A 21 -7.59 3.10 -9.78
CA LEU A 21 -6.52 2.84 -8.82
C LEU A 21 -5.91 1.44 -9.02
N GLU A 22 -6.76 0.44 -9.30
CA GLU A 22 -6.32 -0.93 -9.61
C GLU A 22 -5.47 -0.98 -10.88
N GLU A 23 -5.91 -0.33 -11.97
CA GLU A 23 -5.14 -0.21 -13.22
C GLU A 23 -3.79 0.50 -13.04
N ALA A 24 -3.75 1.51 -12.16
CA ALA A 24 -2.52 2.24 -11.83
C ALA A 24 -1.65 1.55 -10.76
N ASN A 25 -2.10 0.42 -10.21
CA ASN A 25 -1.48 -0.30 -9.10
C ASN A 25 -1.20 0.63 -7.90
N ILE A 26 -2.22 1.39 -7.50
CA ILE A 26 -2.22 2.29 -6.34
C ILE A 26 -3.25 1.79 -5.33
N SER A 27 -2.84 1.65 -4.08
CA SER A 27 -3.70 1.33 -2.95
C SER A 27 -4.01 2.58 -2.11
N ILE A 28 -5.06 2.51 -1.29
CA ILE A 28 -5.37 3.57 -0.34
C ILE A 28 -4.22 3.68 0.66
N GLY A 29 -3.64 4.88 0.78
CA GLY A 29 -2.50 5.15 1.67
C GLY A 29 -1.13 5.02 1.00
N ASP A 30 -1.07 4.60 -0.27
CA ASP A 30 0.20 4.60 -1.01
C ASP A 30 0.67 6.03 -1.29
N ASP A 31 1.99 6.22 -1.24
CA ASP A 31 2.60 7.45 -1.71
C ASP A 31 2.56 7.52 -3.24
N VAL A 32 2.18 8.69 -3.75
CA VAL A 32 2.12 8.97 -5.18
C VAL A 32 2.94 10.22 -5.51
N GLU A 33 3.60 10.19 -6.66
CA GLU A 33 4.19 11.37 -7.25
C GLU A 33 3.13 12.06 -8.12
N VAL A 34 2.91 13.36 -7.88
CA VAL A 34 1.97 14.20 -8.62
C VAL A 34 2.74 15.31 -9.31
N THR A 35 2.74 15.31 -10.64
CA THR A 35 3.43 16.32 -11.45
C THR A 35 2.47 16.98 -12.43
N GLY A 36 2.72 18.25 -12.74
CA GLY A 36 2.01 18.99 -13.78
C GLY A 36 2.94 19.27 -14.95
N LYS A 37 2.54 18.90 -16.16
CA LYS A 37 3.29 19.19 -17.39
C LYS A 37 2.33 19.41 -18.56
N ASP A 38 2.53 20.49 -19.31
CA ASP A 38 1.78 20.80 -20.54
C ASP A 38 0.24 20.76 -20.37
N GLY A 39 -0.25 21.25 -19.22
CA GLY A 39 -1.69 21.25 -18.89
C GLY A 39 -2.25 19.91 -18.41
N VAL A 40 -1.40 18.89 -18.22
CA VAL A 40 -1.76 17.55 -17.75
C VAL A 40 -1.22 17.33 -16.34
N ILE A 41 -2.05 16.76 -15.46
CA ILE A 41 -1.62 16.24 -14.16
C ILE A 41 -1.34 14.76 -14.33
N ILE A 42 -0.11 14.35 -14.02
CA ILE A 42 0.32 12.95 -14.02
C ILE A 42 0.44 12.51 -12.56
N ILE A 43 -0.27 11.44 -12.21
CA ILE A 43 -0.21 10.78 -10.91
C ILE A 43 0.38 9.40 -11.14
N SER A 44 1.48 9.09 -10.45
CA SER A 44 2.12 7.78 -10.56
C SER A 44 2.51 7.23 -9.19
N PRO A 45 2.46 5.91 -8.99
CA PRO A 45 2.89 5.31 -7.73
C PRO A 45 4.38 5.58 -7.50
N VAL A 46 4.75 5.98 -6.28
CA VAL A 46 6.17 6.07 -5.91
C VAL A 46 6.73 4.65 -5.86
N LYS A 47 7.50 4.28 -6.88
CA LYS A 47 8.24 3.02 -6.89
C LYS A 47 9.40 3.14 -5.91
N ARG A 48 9.13 2.88 -4.63
CA ARG A 48 10.21 2.59 -3.69
C ARG A 48 10.87 1.30 -4.19
N PRO A 49 12.16 1.29 -4.55
CA PRO A 49 12.83 0.03 -4.80
C PRO A 49 12.62 -0.82 -3.55
N ARG A 50 11.97 -1.98 -3.69
CA ARG A 50 11.96 -2.95 -2.60
C ARG A 50 13.41 -3.14 -2.23
N GLU A 51 13.77 -2.83 -0.98
CA GLU A 51 15.06 -3.24 -0.45
C GLU A 51 15.19 -4.73 -0.77
N LYS A 52 16.18 -5.07 -1.59
CA LYS A 52 16.49 -6.47 -1.84
C LYS A 52 16.98 -7.03 -0.51
N ARG A 53 16.09 -7.69 0.22
CA ARG A 53 16.44 -8.38 1.46
C ARG A 53 16.90 -9.78 1.09
N ASP A 54 18.13 -10.12 1.46
CA ASP A 54 18.64 -11.48 1.32
C ASP A 54 18.06 -12.35 2.45
N LEU A 55 17.41 -13.45 2.10
CA LEU A 55 16.89 -14.40 3.07
C LEU A 55 18.00 -14.94 3.98
N LYS A 56 19.20 -15.20 3.44
CA LYS A 56 20.34 -15.67 4.24
C LYS A 56 20.76 -14.63 5.26
N GLU A 57 20.77 -13.35 4.87
CA GLU A 57 21.07 -12.24 5.78
C GLU A 57 20.02 -12.15 6.90
N LEU A 58 18.72 -12.21 6.56
CA LEU A 58 17.65 -12.18 7.54
C LEU A 58 17.75 -13.34 8.54
N VAL A 59 17.98 -14.57 8.06
CA VAL A 59 18.10 -15.76 8.90
C VAL A 59 19.35 -15.69 9.78
N SER A 60 20.46 -15.14 9.28
CA SER A 60 21.70 -15.01 10.07
C SER A 60 21.55 -14.11 11.31
N ARG A 61 20.55 -13.21 11.31
CA ARG A 61 20.26 -12.28 12.41
C ARG A 61 19.38 -12.91 13.51
N ILE A 62 18.86 -14.12 13.32
CA ILE A 62 18.05 -14.82 14.33
C ILE A 62 18.98 -15.26 15.48
N PRO A 63 18.70 -14.89 16.74
CA PRO A 63 19.50 -15.34 17.89
C PRO A 63 19.56 -16.87 17.99
N ARG A 64 20.71 -17.43 18.35
CA ARG A 64 20.90 -18.90 18.43
C ARG A 64 19.96 -19.58 19.42
N ASN A 65 19.50 -18.85 20.43
CA ASN A 65 18.58 -19.32 21.47
C ASN A 65 17.13 -18.90 21.20
N TYR A 66 16.82 -18.37 20.01
CA TYR A 66 15.45 -18.03 19.65
C TYR A 66 14.62 -19.30 19.48
N GLN A 67 13.56 -19.43 20.26
CA GLN A 67 12.57 -20.48 20.13
C GLN A 67 11.31 -19.87 19.51
N ALA A 68 11.01 -20.28 18.28
CA ALA A 68 9.73 -19.94 17.67
C ALA A 68 8.61 -20.72 18.39
N GLY A 69 7.54 -20.03 18.73
CA GLY A 69 6.31 -20.64 19.24
C GLY A 69 5.15 -20.24 18.35
N GLU A 70 4.11 -21.07 18.33
CA GLU A 70 2.85 -20.68 17.72
C GLU A 70 2.13 -19.67 18.63
N VAL A 71 1.53 -18.65 18.02
CA VAL A 71 0.66 -17.72 18.73
C VAL A 71 -0.74 -18.32 18.75
N ASP A 72 -1.28 -18.55 19.95
CA ASP A 72 -2.69 -18.91 20.12
C ASP A 72 -3.57 -17.69 19.87
N TRP A 73 -4.26 -17.67 18.73
CA TRP A 73 -5.18 -16.62 18.33
C TRP A 73 -6.55 -16.70 19.04
N GLY A 74 -6.73 -17.71 19.90
CA GLY A 74 -7.95 -17.94 20.65
C GLY A 74 -9.01 -18.70 19.84
N LYS A 75 -10.24 -18.69 20.36
CA LYS A 75 -11.38 -19.37 19.73
C LYS A 75 -11.93 -18.54 18.58
N GLN A 76 -12.46 -19.24 17.57
CA GLN A 76 -13.17 -18.65 16.43
C GLN A 76 -14.27 -17.69 16.91
N VAL A 77 -14.32 -16.49 16.33
CA VAL A 77 -15.35 -15.47 16.62
C VAL A 77 -16.31 -15.24 15.44
N GLY A 78 -16.16 -15.99 14.35
CA GLY A 78 -16.94 -15.82 13.12
C GLY A 78 -16.95 -17.06 12.22
N ARG A 79 -17.21 -16.86 10.92
CA ARG A 79 -17.26 -17.93 9.90
C ARG A 79 -15.87 -18.21 9.31
N GLU A 80 -14.89 -18.46 10.16
CA GLU A 80 -13.49 -18.62 9.76
C GLU A 80 -13.15 -20.05 9.28
N THR A 81 -14.08 -20.97 9.48
CA THR A 81 -13.98 -22.37 9.03
C THR A 81 -14.88 -22.55 7.81
N TRP A 82 -14.30 -23.02 6.71
CA TRP A 82 -14.95 -23.26 5.42
C TRP A 82 -15.64 -24.62 5.37
#